data_AF-A0A9W9QEI2-F1
#
_entry.id   AF-A0A9W9QEI2-F1
#
_cell.length_a   1.000
_cell.length_b   1.000
_cell.length_c   1.000
_cell.angle_alpha   90.00
_cell.angle_beta   90.00
_cell.angle_gamma   90.00
#
_symmetry.space_group_name_H-M   'P 1'
#
loop_
_entity.id
_entity.type
_entity.pdbx_description
1 polymer ?
#
loop_
_entity_poly.entity_id
_entity_poly.type
_entity_poly.pdbx_seq_one_letter_code
_entity_poly.pdbx_strand_id
1 'polypeptide(L)'
;MALPVDPTGSPASASSPTPGTAQRTEKNELNKLAEPSIQTKKFLHRISLHPTLTPYRRRVYRVLLSVPSGRWTTYSAMATFLGSSARAVGNAMRTNPFAPEVPCHRVLAANGTLGGYKGEWKVDGHKAGGGFCEEKRLRLEEEGVVFVDGKVSGVCFKEFVDLGQK
;
A
#
# COMPACT_ATOMS: atom_id res chain seq x y z
N MET A 1 66.72 30.37 44.39
CA MET A 1 66.68 29.25 43.42
C MET A 1 65.47 29.50 42.54
N ALA A 2 65.56 29.87 41.26
CA ALA A 2 66.36 29.38 40.11
C ALA A 2 65.51 28.46 39.20
N LEU A 3 65.14 29.01 38.04
CA LEU A 3 64.59 28.37 36.82
C LEU A 3 65.78 27.99 35.87
N PRO A 4 65.63 27.41 34.65
CA PRO A 4 64.45 26.98 33.85
C PRO A 4 64.32 25.43 33.85
N VAL A 5 63.97 24.62 32.83
CA VAL A 5 63.77 24.70 31.35
C VAL A 5 62.83 23.51 30.97
N ASP A 6 61.81 23.58 30.09
CA ASP A 6 61.71 23.87 28.63
C ASP A 6 62.49 22.89 27.70
N PRO A 7 62.06 22.63 26.44
CA PRO A 7 60.72 22.76 25.84
C PRO A 7 60.29 21.53 24.99
N THR A 8 59.10 21.57 24.37
CA THR A 8 58.67 21.07 23.03
C THR A 8 57.21 20.57 23.02
N GLY A 9 56.37 20.87 22.02
CA GLY A 9 56.53 21.81 20.90
C GLY A 9 55.21 21.99 20.12
N SER A 10 55.03 23.13 19.44
CA SER A 10 53.91 23.41 18.52
C SER A 10 54.46 23.53 17.08
N PRO A 11 53.70 23.07 16.06
CA PRO A 11 52.97 24.00 15.18
C PRO A 11 51.53 23.51 14.90
N ALA A 12 50.48 24.33 14.78
CA ALA A 12 50.21 25.50 13.91
C ALA A 12 49.58 25.17 12.54
N SER A 13 48.57 25.97 12.17
CA SER A 13 48.01 26.22 10.82
C SER A 13 47.72 25.05 9.86
N ALA A 14 46.43 24.73 9.70
CA ALA A 14 45.90 24.28 8.40
C ALA A 14 44.50 24.88 8.13
N SER A 15 44.39 25.49 6.95
CA SER A 15 43.21 26.12 6.34
C SER A 15 41.90 25.33 6.41
N SER A 16 40.79 26.07 6.51
CA SER A 16 39.44 25.62 6.14
C SER A 16 39.36 25.08 4.70
N PRO A 17 38.55 24.04 4.48
CA PRO A 17 37.79 23.90 3.25
C PRO A 17 36.28 23.88 3.54
N THR A 18 35.53 24.78 2.91
CA THR A 18 34.10 24.56 2.66
C THR A 18 33.95 23.53 1.54
N PRO A 19 33.24 22.43 1.80
CA PRO A 19 32.10 22.08 0.95
C PRO A 19 30.80 22.23 1.76
N GLY A 20 29.71 22.79 1.26
CA GLY A 20 29.35 22.94 -0.15
C GLY A 20 28.69 21.66 -0.66
N THR A 21 27.40 21.73 -1.00
CA THR A 21 26.61 20.64 -1.60
C THR A 21 26.28 19.45 -0.68
N ALA A 22 25.33 19.65 0.24
CA ALA A 22 24.56 18.58 0.89
C ALA A 22 23.07 18.91 1.05
N GLN A 23 22.74 20.18 1.35
CA GLN A 23 21.37 20.66 1.57
C GLN A 23 20.56 20.85 0.26
N ARG A 24 20.24 19.76 -0.44
CA ARG A 24 19.27 19.78 -1.56
C ARG A 24 18.38 18.54 -1.69
N THR A 25 18.75 17.41 -1.09
CA THR A 25 18.10 16.11 -1.34
C THR A 25 16.76 15.94 -0.62
N GLU A 26 16.64 16.38 0.64
CA GLU A 26 15.50 16.04 1.52
C GLU A 26 14.16 16.70 1.12
N LYS A 27 14.20 17.85 0.42
CA LYS A 27 12.98 18.63 0.11
C LYS A 27 12.20 18.17 -1.12
N ASN A 28 12.58 17.06 -1.76
CA ASN A 28 11.95 16.58 -3.01
C ASN A 28 11.08 15.31 -2.86
N GLU A 29 11.19 14.59 -1.73
CA GLU A 29 10.41 13.36 -1.49
C GLU A 29 8.94 13.66 -1.10
N LEU A 30 8.72 14.73 -0.33
CA LEU A 30 7.44 15.03 0.32
C LEU A 30 6.34 15.60 -0.61
N ASN A 31 6.65 15.91 -1.88
CA ASN A 31 5.75 16.70 -2.75
C ASN A 31 5.09 15.89 -3.89
N LYS A 32 4.89 14.58 -3.69
CA LYS A 32 4.28 13.65 -4.68
C LYS A 32 2.76 13.44 -4.54
N LEU A 33 2.08 14.25 -3.73
CA LEU A 33 0.63 14.22 -3.53
C LEU A 33 -0.07 15.25 -4.46
N ALA A 34 -0.59 14.80 -5.61
CA ALA A 34 -1.67 15.51 -6.34
C ALA A 34 -2.22 14.71 -7.53
N GLU A 35 -1.35 14.12 -8.36
CA GLU A 35 -1.73 13.58 -9.66
C GLU A 35 -1.56 12.05 -9.75
N PRO A 36 -2.58 11.30 -10.22
CA PRO A 36 -2.48 9.86 -10.37
C PRO A 36 -1.43 9.51 -11.44
N SER A 37 -0.62 8.47 -11.15
CA SER A 37 0.48 8.05 -12.02
C SER A 37 0.01 7.72 -13.44
N ILE A 38 0.92 7.73 -14.41
CA ILE A 38 0.61 7.35 -15.81
C ILE A 38 -0.04 5.95 -15.88
N GLN A 39 0.41 5.01 -15.04
CA GLN A 39 -0.19 3.68 -14.94
C GLN A 39 -1.61 3.75 -14.34
N THR A 40 -1.80 4.51 -13.25
CA THR A 40 -3.12 4.74 -12.64
C THR A 40 -4.11 5.33 -13.65
N LYS A 41 -3.69 6.34 -14.44
CA LYS A 41 -4.50 6.93 -15.52
C LYS A 41 -4.86 5.90 -16.61
N LYS A 42 -3.91 5.04 -17.01
CA LYS A 42 -4.14 3.93 -17.95
C LYS A 42 -5.14 2.90 -17.41
N PHE A 43 -5.06 2.55 -16.12
CA PHE A 43 -6.00 1.61 -15.49
C PHE A 43 -7.41 2.21 -15.35
N LEU A 44 -7.53 3.48 -14.96
CA LEU A 44 -8.81 4.20 -14.89
C LEU A 44 -9.52 4.25 -16.26
N HIS A 45 -8.76 4.50 -17.33
CA HIS A 45 -9.27 4.46 -18.71
C HIS A 45 -9.78 3.05 -19.09
N ARG A 46 -9.00 1.99 -18.80
CA ARG A 46 -9.43 0.58 -19.02
C ARG A 46 -10.68 0.21 -18.22
N ILE A 47 -10.79 0.63 -16.96
CA ILE A 47 -11.98 0.42 -16.12
C ILE A 47 -13.20 1.13 -16.70
N SER A 48 -13.02 2.35 -17.24
CA SER A 48 -14.09 3.13 -17.85
C SER A 48 -14.65 2.43 -19.11
N LEU A 49 -13.78 2.07 -20.05
CA LEU A 49 -14.16 1.50 -21.36
C LEU A 49 -14.61 0.04 -21.32
N HIS A 50 -14.40 -0.70 -20.23
CA HIS A 50 -14.71 -2.13 -20.20
C HIS A 50 -16.22 -2.40 -20.38
N PRO A 51 -16.64 -3.16 -21.41
CA PRO A 51 -18.05 -3.22 -21.81
C PRO A 51 -18.95 -3.92 -20.79
N THR A 52 -18.47 -5.01 -20.17
CA THR A 52 -19.26 -5.86 -19.26
C THR A 52 -19.27 -5.41 -17.79
N LEU A 53 -18.76 -4.22 -17.47
CA LEU A 53 -18.80 -3.70 -16.10
C LEU A 53 -20.07 -2.88 -15.84
N THR A 54 -20.73 -3.17 -14.72
CA THR A 54 -21.76 -2.29 -14.16
C THR A 54 -21.13 -1.01 -13.62
N PRO A 55 -21.87 0.12 -13.55
CA PRO A 55 -21.37 1.35 -12.92
C PRO A 55 -20.83 1.12 -11.50
N TYR A 56 -21.50 0.26 -10.71
CA TYR A 56 -21.02 -0.17 -9.40
C TYR A 56 -19.64 -0.84 -9.46
N ARG A 57 -19.43 -1.83 -10.34
CA ARG A 57 -18.11 -2.49 -10.48
C ARG A 57 -17.01 -1.51 -10.90
N ARG A 58 -17.30 -0.59 -11.84
CA ARG A 58 -16.34 0.47 -12.21
C ARG A 58 -15.96 1.31 -10.99
N ARG A 59 -16.95 1.73 -10.18
CA ARG A 59 -16.74 2.51 -8.96
C ARG A 59 -15.89 1.77 -7.92
N VAL A 60 -16.20 0.48 -7.68
CA VAL A 60 -15.44 -0.38 -6.77
C VAL A 60 -13.96 -0.43 -7.16
N TYR A 61 -13.63 -0.61 -8.45
CA TYR A 61 -12.24 -0.69 -8.91
C TYR A 61 -11.52 0.67 -8.90
N ARG A 62 -12.23 1.76 -9.25
CA ARG A 62 -11.72 3.15 -9.12
C ARG A 62 -11.35 3.50 -7.68
N VAL A 63 -12.19 3.10 -6.72
CA VAL A 63 -11.94 3.27 -5.29
C VAL A 63 -10.82 2.36 -4.80
N LEU A 64 -10.74 1.12 -5.25
CA LEU A 64 -9.65 0.21 -4.87
C LEU A 64 -8.27 0.69 -5.32
N LEU A 65 -8.17 1.36 -6.48
CA LEU A 65 -6.93 2.00 -6.94
C LEU A 65 -6.45 3.15 -6.04
N SER A 66 -7.26 3.65 -5.10
CA SER A 66 -6.83 4.63 -4.09
C SER A 66 -6.13 4.01 -2.88
N VAL A 67 -6.23 2.69 -2.67
CA VAL A 67 -5.52 1.99 -1.58
C VAL A 67 -4.05 1.84 -2.00
N PRO A 68 -3.08 2.49 -1.32
CA PRO A 68 -1.67 2.45 -1.74
C PRO A 68 -1.02 1.10 -1.43
N SER A 69 0.13 0.83 -2.07
CA SER A 69 0.95 -0.34 -1.75
C SER A 69 1.42 -0.30 -0.29
N GLY A 70 1.50 -1.46 0.36
CA GLY A 70 1.87 -1.52 1.79
C GLY A 70 0.76 -1.04 2.73
N ARG A 71 -0.48 -0.91 2.21
CA ARG A 71 -1.70 -0.74 3.00
C ARG A 71 -2.75 -1.76 2.57
N TRP A 72 -3.57 -2.16 3.54
CA TRP A 72 -4.68 -3.07 3.37
C TRP A 72 -5.96 -2.42 3.85
N THR A 73 -7.11 -2.90 3.39
CA THR A 73 -8.43 -2.47 3.79
C THR A 73 -9.35 -3.68 3.97
N THR A 74 -10.62 -3.47 4.34
CA THR A 74 -11.60 -4.56 4.51
C THR A 74 -12.80 -4.42 3.58
N TYR A 75 -13.46 -5.56 3.30
CA TYR A 75 -14.73 -5.56 2.56
C TYR A 75 -15.79 -4.68 3.21
N SER A 76 -15.80 -4.55 4.54
CA SER A 76 -16.70 -3.66 5.28
C SER A 76 -16.33 -2.19 5.14
N ALA A 77 -15.05 -1.82 5.25
CA ALA A 77 -14.61 -0.44 5.06
C ALA A 77 -14.94 0.11 3.66
N MET A 78 -14.62 -0.67 2.61
CA MET A 78 -14.99 -0.32 1.24
C MET A 78 -16.51 -0.23 1.06
N ALA A 79 -17.28 -1.15 1.65
CA ALA A 79 -18.73 -1.17 1.54
C ALA A 79 -19.37 0.07 2.18
N THR A 80 -18.87 0.52 3.34
CA THR A 80 -19.30 1.76 4.00
C THR A 80 -19.09 2.98 3.09
N PHE A 81 -17.88 3.14 2.52
CA PHE A 81 -17.58 4.26 1.63
C PHE A 81 -18.39 4.24 0.33
N LEU A 82 -18.66 3.05 -0.22
CA LEU A 82 -19.41 2.86 -1.46
C LEU A 82 -20.93 2.97 -1.30
N GLY A 83 -21.46 3.04 -0.06
CA GLY A 83 -22.90 2.96 0.21
C GLY A 83 -23.48 1.59 -0.15
N SER A 84 -22.79 0.50 0.22
CA SER A 84 -23.10 -0.86 -0.25
C SER A 84 -22.85 -1.91 0.83
N SER A 85 -22.86 -3.20 0.46
CA SER A 85 -22.60 -4.32 1.38
C SER A 85 -21.25 -4.99 1.13
N ALA A 86 -20.65 -5.55 2.19
CA ALA A 86 -19.40 -6.31 2.08
C ALA A 86 -19.50 -7.50 1.10
N ARG A 87 -20.69 -8.12 1.00
CA ARG A 87 -20.99 -9.18 0.01
C ARG A 87 -20.95 -8.64 -1.43
N ALA A 88 -21.45 -7.44 -1.69
CA ALA A 88 -21.39 -6.82 -3.02
C ALA A 88 -19.95 -6.45 -3.42
N VAL A 89 -19.14 -5.94 -2.48
CA VAL A 89 -17.70 -5.69 -2.71
C VAL A 89 -16.96 -7.00 -2.97
N GLY A 90 -17.19 -8.03 -2.15
CA GLY A 90 -16.59 -9.37 -2.35
C GLY A 90 -16.94 -10.00 -3.70
N ASN A 91 -18.19 -9.86 -4.15
CA ASN A 91 -18.61 -10.31 -5.48
C ASN A 91 -17.95 -9.53 -6.62
N ALA A 92 -17.68 -8.22 -6.46
CA ALA A 92 -16.89 -7.46 -7.42
C ALA A 92 -15.43 -7.94 -7.46
N MET A 93 -14.78 -8.12 -6.29
CA MET A 93 -13.41 -8.64 -6.19
C MET A 93 -13.25 -10.02 -6.84
N ARG A 94 -14.20 -10.94 -6.63
CA ARG A 94 -14.20 -12.29 -7.23
C ARG A 94 -14.32 -12.27 -8.76
N THR A 95 -14.79 -11.18 -9.34
CA THR A 95 -14.98 -11.00 -10.79
C THR A 95 -14.15 -9.85 -11.36
N ASN A 96 -12.96 -9.60 -10.81
CA ASN A 96 -12.04 -8.55 -11.26
C ASN A 96 -11.32 -8.99 -12.56
N PRO A 97 -11.59 -8.38 -13.72
CA PRO A 97 -10.90 -8.72 -14.98
C PRO A 97 -9.52 -8.06 -15.11
N PHE A 98 -9.12 -7.25 -14.12
CA PHE A 98 -7.87 -6.48 -14.11
C PHE A 98 -6.91 -6.93 -13.00
N ALA A 99 -7.06 -8.13 -12.44
CA ALA A 99 -6.01 -8.69 -11.59
C ALA A 99 -4.77 -9.00 -12.46
N PRO A 100 -3.53 -8.67 -12.03
CA PRO A 100 -3.14 -8.12 -10.73
C PRO A 100 -3.20 -6.58 -10.61
N GLU A 101 -3.32 -5.85 -11.72
CA GLU A 101 -3.23 -4.38 -11.83
C GLU A 101 -4.16 -3.62 -10.87
N VAL A 102 -5.41 -4.07 -10.74
CA VAL A 102 -6.37 -3.61 -9.73
C VAL A 102 -6.19 -4.49 -8.49
N PRO A 103 -5.69 -3.94 -7.35
CA PRO A 103 -5.05 -4.73 -6.30
C PRO A 103 -6.07 -5.39 -5.34
N CYS A 104 -6.85 -6.34 -5.85
CA CYS A 104 -7.90 -7.03 -5.09
C CYS A 104 -7.38 -7.88 -3.92
N HIS A 105 -6.06 -8.13 -3.86
CA HIS A 105 -5.41 -8.73 -2.70
C HIS A 105 -5.44 -7.83 -1.46
N ARG A 106 -5.44 -6.49 -1.62
CA ARG A 106 -5.49 -5.51 -0.51
C ARG A 106 -6.80 -5.48 0.28
N VAL A 107 -7.83 -6.22 -0.14
CA VAL A 107 -9.15 -6.26 0.54
C VAL A 107 -9.29 -7.53 1.38
N LEU A 108 -9.41 -7.36 2.70
CA LEU A 108 -9.36 -8.41 3.71
C LEU A 108 -10.68 -8.57 4.49
N ALA A 109 -10.77 -9.62 5.32
CA ALA A 109 -11.91 -9.81 6.22
C ALA A 109 -11.91 -8.77 7.36
N ALA A 110 -13.09 -8.51 7.94
CA ALA A 110 -13.26 -7.48 8.97
C ALA A 110 -12.47 -7.73 10.26
N ASN A 111 -12.07 -8.98 10.52
CA ASN A 111 -11.22 -9.42 11.64
C ASN A 111 -9.71 -9.46 11.30
N GLY A 112 -9.31 -8.89 10.16
CA GLY A 112 -7.92 -8.84 9.72
C GLY A 112 -7.36 -10.14 9.12
N THR A 113 -8.12 -11.23 9.04
CA THR A 113 -7.64 -12.42 8.32
C THR A 113 -7.74 -12.22 6.81
N LEU A 114 -7.00 -13.05 6.04
CA LEU A 114 -6.99 -13.01 4.57
C LEU A 114 -8.40 -13.13 3.96
N GLY A 115 -9.32 -13.81 4.66
CA GLY A 115 -10.72 -13.94 4.26
C GLY A 115 -10.95 -14.90 3.09
N GLY A 116 -12.19 -15.40 2.97
CA GLY A 116 -12.51 -16.43 1.99
C GLY A 116 -12.50 -15.95 0.55
N TYR A 117 -11.35 -16.08 -0.12
CA TYR A 117 -11.27 -16.04 -1.57
C TYR A 117 -12.11 -17.20 -2.13
N LYS A 118 -12.94 -16.93 -3.14
CA LYS A 118 -13.90 -17.88 -3.75
C LYS A 118 -14.90 -18.58 -2.79
N GLY A 119 -14.94 -18.25 -1.50
CA GLY A 119 -15.85 -18.85 -0.50
C GLY A 119 -15.18 -19.81 0.49
N GLU A 120 -13.86 -19.96 0.42
CA GLU A 120 -13.10 -20.91 1.23
C GLU A 120 -12.93 -20.41 2.68
N TRP A 121 -13.41 -21.17 3.66
CA TRP A 121 -13.34 -20.82 5.09
C TRP A 121 -12.65 -21.94 5.89
N LYS A 122 -11.65 -21.61 6.70
CA LYS A 122 -11.04 -22.54 7.66
C LYS A 122 -11.97 -22.73 8.87
N VAL A 123 -12.77 -23.78 8.81
CA VAL A 123 -13.26 -24.50 10.00
C VAL A 123 -12.33 -25.69 10.26
N ASP A 124 -12.10 -25.98 11.55
CA ASP A 124 -11.41 -27.14 12.12
C ASP A 124 -10.40 -27.89 11.23
N GLY A 125 -9.19 -27.33 11.15
CA GLY A 125 -7.97 -28.01 10.69
C GLY A 125 -7.85 -28.28 9.18
N HIS A 126 -8.95 -28.45 8.46
CA HIS A 126 -8.94 -28.92 7.08
C HIS A 126 -8.68 -27.79 6.07
N LYS A 127 -7.79 -28.02 5.09
CA LYS A 127 -7.64 -27.13 3.92
C LYS A 127 -8.83 -27.32 2.96
N ALA A 128 -9.95 -26.67 3.27
CA ALA A 128 -11.04 -26.47 2.32
C ALA A 128 -10.60 -25.48 1.22
N GLY A 129 -9.83 -25.97 0.24
CA GLY A 129 -9.28 -25.18 -0.86
C GLY A 129 -7.87 -24.62 -0.61
N GLY A 130 -7.19 -24.19 -1.68
CA GLY A 130 -5.76 -23.88 -1.66
C GLY A 130 -5.25 -23.08 -2.87
N GLY A 131 -4.02 -22.56 -2.74
CA GLY A 131 -3.39 -21.68 -3.72
C GLY A 131 -3.62 -20.20 -3.41
N PHE A 132 -4.82 -19.67 -3.71
CA PHE A 132 -5.05 -18.22 -3.74
C PHE A 132 -4.89 -17.50 -2.38
N CYS A 133 -5.14 -18.16 -1.25
CA CYS A 133 -4.89 -17.57 0.07
C CYS A 133 -3.39 -17.36 0.35
N GLU A 134 -2.54 -18.24 -0.19
CA GLU A 134 -1.08 -18.17 -0.03
C GLU A 134 -0.49 -17.16 -1.04
N GLU A 135 -0.95 -17.14 -2.29
CA GLU A 135 -0.61 -16.10 -3.28
C GLU A 135 -1.02 -14.69 -2.83
N LYS A 136 -2.24 -14.54 -2.28
CA LYS A 136 -2.75 -13.27 -1.74
C LYS A 136 -1.90 -12.77 -0.57
N ARG A 137 -1.41 -13.68 0.27
CA ARG A 137 -0.51 -13.35 1.39
C ARG A 137 0.84 -12.89 0.86
N LEU A 138 1.45 -13.64 -0.06
CA LEU A 138 2.75 -13.33 -0.63
C LEU A 138 2.79 -11.91 -1.22
N ARG A 139 1.82 -11.55 -2.06
CA ARG A 139 1.71 -10.20 -2.64
C ARG A 139 1.50 -9.07 -1.65
N LEU A 140 0.99 -9.37 -0.45
CA LEU A 140 0.86 -8.39 0.63
C LEU A 140 2.19 -8.25 1.39
N GLU A 141 2.88 -9.36 1.62
CA GLU A 141 4.19 -9.37 2.29
C GLU A 141 5.30 -8.77 1.39
N GLU A 142 5.25 -9.00 0.08
CA GLU A 142 6.05 -8.30 -0.94
C GLU A 142 5.81 -6.78 -0.96
N GLU A 143 4.59 -6.34 -0.62
CA GLU A 143 4.24 -4.93 -0.45
C GLU A 143 4.61 -4.36 0.94
N GLY A 144 5.19 -5.17 1.83
CA GLY A 144 5.56 -4.77 3.20
C GLY A 144 4.43 -4.87 4.24
N VAL A 145 3.33 -5.57 3.94
CA VAL A 145 2.24 -5.81 4.88
C VAL A 145 2.53 -7.07 5.71
N VAL A 146 2.81 -6.88 7.00
CA VAL A 146 3.16 -7.94 7.96
C VAL A 146 1.91 -8.70 8.44
N PHE A 147 2.04 -10.03 8.63
CA PHE A 147 1.05 -10.87 9.28
C PHE A 147 1.56 -11.42 10.63
N VAL A 148 0.69 -11.43 11.64
CA VAL A 148 0.92 -11.97 12.99
C VAL A 148 -0.28 -12.85 13.36
N ASP A 149 -0.05 -14.06 13.86
CA ASP A 149 -1.09 -15.04 14.22
C ASP A 149 -2.18 -15.28 13.15
N GLY A 150 -1.78 -15.24 11.87
CA GLY A 150 -2.68 -15.40 10.72
C GLY A 150 -3.59 -14.20 10.43
N LYS A 151 -3.42 -13.08 11.16
CA LYS A 151 -4.07 -11.80 10.93
C LYS A 151 -3.07 -10.78 10.39
N VAL A 152 -3.55 -9.81 9.65
CA VAL A 152 -2.76 -8.68 9.18
C VAL A 152 -2.44 -7.73 10.33
N SER A 153 -1.27 -7.08 10.27
CA SER A 153 -0.83 -6.07 11.24
C SER A 153 -1.06 -4.63 10.73
N GLY A 154 -0.96 -3.65 11.64
CA GLY A 154 -1.14 -2.23 11.33
C GLY A 154 -2.61 -1.78 11.24
N VAL A 155 -2.84 -0.65 10.56
CA VAL A 155 -4.14 0.03 10.51
C VAL A 155 -4.85 -0.21 9.19
N CYS A 156 -6.12 -0.61 9.25
CA CYS A 156 -7.02 -0.71 8.10
C CYS A 156 -7.18 0.66 7.41
N PHE A 157 -6.78 0.76 6.15
CA PHE A 157 -6.96 1.93 5.31
C PHE A 157 -8.45 2.23 5.07
N LYS A 158 -8.84 3.50 5.23
CA LYS A 158 -10.21 4.00 5.07
C LYS A 158 -10.31 5.33 4.29
N GLU A 159 -9.16 5.91 3.91
CA GLU A 159 -9.04 7.23 3.26
C GLU A 159 -9.28 7.11 1.74
N PHE A 160 -10.42 6.53 1.38
CA PHE A 160 -10.75 6.20 0.00
C PHE A 160 -11.02 7.43 -0.87
N VAL A 161 -10.61 7.37 -2.13
CA VAL A 161 -10.92 8.37 -3.16
C VAL A 161 -11.47 7.68 -4.41
N ASP A 162 -12.55 8.21 -4.98
CA ASP A 162 -13.13 7.73 -6.23
C ASP A 162 -12.40 8.36 -7.43
N LEU A 163 -11.25 7.78 -7.79
CA LEU A 163 -10.23 8.35 -8.70
C LEU A 163 -10.67 8.66 -10.16
N GLY A 164 -11.96 8.56 -10.47
CA GLY A 164 -12.53 9.00 -11.74
C GLY A 164 -13.71 9.96 -11.60
N GLN A 165 -13.79 10.71 -10.48
CA GLN A 165 -14.57 11.94 -10.41
C GLN A 165 -13.58 13.13 -10.32
N LYS A 166 -13.31 13.72 -11.47
CA LYS A 166 -12.76 15.05 -11.73
C LYS A 166 -13.62 15.66 -12.85
#